data_AF-A0A8T4D3Y7-F1
#
_entry.id   AF-A0A8T4D3Y7-F1
#
_cell.length_a   1.000
_cell.length_b   1.000
_cell.length_c   1.000
_cell.angle_alpha   90.00
_cell.angle_beta   90.00
_cell.angle_gamma   90.00
#
_symmetry.space_group_name_H-M   'P 1'
#
loop_
_entity.id
_entity.type
_entity.pdbx_description
1 polymer ?
#
loop_
_entity_poly.entity_id
_entity_poly.type
_entity_poly.pdbx_seq_one_letter_code
_entity_poly.pdbx_strand_id
1 'polypeptide(L)'
;MTFELRIFIGEHSRGHHAWNHWRFAVVDLNKSRIYPENFVSMLPMKLYSDMKIPSAFATFFGNKSLKTARGLLTEALKKEHCSGIKAEIERRLNLLEPNPVIHIRCRVCRKFFKTSKEEARKQKVCPECMKRFDRKELTEMPIAKKKYQGFWD
;
A
#
# COMPACT_ATOMS: atom_id res chain seq x y z
N MET A 1 13.15 -8.03 -21.30
CA MET A 1 13.56 -6.99 -20.31
C MET A 1 14.78 -7.54 -19.61
N THR A 2 15.87 -6.79 -19.56
CA THR A 2 17.16 -7.18 -18.93
C THR A 2 17.31 -6.58 -17.53
N PHE A 3 16.19 -6.30 -16.86
CA PHE A 3 16.22 -5.90 -15.47
C PHE A 3 16.30 -7.13 -14.60
N GLU A 4 17.09 -7.05 -13.55
CA GLU A 4 17.24 -8.11 -12.56
C GLU A 4 17.07 -7.56 -11.15
N LEU A 5 16.70 -8.44 -10.24
CA LEU A 5 16.52 -8.14 -8.84
C LEU A 5 17.75 -8.61 -8.06
N ARG A 6 18.49 -7.70 -7.44
CA ARG A 6 19.54 -8.03 -6.47
C ARG A 6 19.00 -7.88 -5.06
N ILE A 7 19.20 -8.90 -4.24
CA ILE A 7 18.67 -8.96 -2.87
C ILE A 7 19.83 -8.81 -1.90
N PHE A 8 19.71 -7.84 -1.00
CA PHE A 8 20.68 -7.57 0.06
C PHE A 8 20.02 -7.84 1.41
N ILE A 9 20.76 -8.49 2.29
CA ILE A 9 20.34 -8.75 3.66
C ILE A 9 21.15 -7.81 4.55
N GLY A 10 20.46 -6.90 5.23
CA GLY A 10 21.06 -6.09 6.28
C GLY A 10 20.75 -6.70 7.64
N GLU A 11 21.79 -7.02 8.41
CA GLU A 11 21.66 -7.29 9.83
C GLU A 11 21.62 -5.95 10.58
N HIS A 12 20.52 -5.68 11.29
CA HIS A 12 20.45 -4.53 12.18
C HIS A 12 20.54 -5.01 13.63
N SER A 13 21.76 -5.00 14.18
CA SER A 13 22.01 -5.29 15.59
C SER A 13 21.82 -4.04 16.45
N ARG A 14 20.57 -3.62 16.68
CA ARG A 14 20.24 -2.67 17.76
C ARG A 14 19.02 -3.16 18.53
N GLY A 15 19.27 -3.78 19.69
CA GLY A 15 18.24 -4.27 20.60
C GLY A 15 17.74 -5.68 20.24
N HIS A 16 17.12 -6.35 21.23
CA HIS A 16 16.74 -7.78 21.30
C HIS A 16 15.78 -8.31 20.20
N HIS A 17 15.65 -7.63 19.07
CA HIS A 17 14.85 -8.05 17.93
C HIS A 17 15.69 -8.01 16.65
N ALA A 18 16.34 -9.12 16.32
CA ALA A 18 17.00 -9.31 15.04
C ALA A 18 15.94 -9.41 13.93
N TRP A 19 15.57 -8.27 13.33
CA TRP A 19 14.77 -8.26 12.11
C TRP A 19 15.71 -8.15 10.93
N ASN A 20 15.78 -9.21 10.13
CA ASN A 20 16.54 -9.19 8.89
C ASN A 20 15.85 -8.23 7.92
N HIS A 21 16.48 -7.10 7.61
CA HIS A 21 15.94 -6.13 6.66
C HIS A 21 16.37 -6.52 5.25
N TRP A 22 15.44 -7.05 4.45
CA TRP A 22 15.75 -7.42 3.07
C TRP A 22 15.48 -6.26 2.12
N ARG A 23 16.51 -5.92 1.35
CA ARG A 23 16.51 -4.81 0.39
C ARG A 23 16.57 -5.38 -1.02
N PHE A 24 15.62 -4.97 -1.84
CA PHE A 24 15.43 -5.48 -3.18
C PHE A 24 15.82 -4.35 -4.13
N ALA A 25 17.00 -4.44 -4.76
CA ALA A 25 17.47 -3.46 -5.72
C ALA A 25 17.16 -3.94 -7.14
N VAL A 26 16.66 -3.04 -7.97
CA VAL A 26 16.45 -3.27 -9.39
C VAL A 26 17.69 -2.78 -10.12
N VAL A 27 18.30 -3.65 -10.91
CA VAL A 27 19.49 -3.36 -11.72
C VAL A 27 19.19 -3.54 -13.20
N ASP A 28 19.85 -2.77 -14.06
CA ASP A 28 19.76 -2.87 -15.52
C ASP A 28 21.05 -3.44 -16.11
N LEU A 29 20.98 -4.70 -16.55
CA LEU A 29 22.14 -5.40 -17.11
C LEU A 29 22.62 -4.82 -18.45
N ASN A 30 21.81 -3.99 -19.12
CA ASN A 30 22.24 -3.29 -20.34
C ASN A 30 23.11 -2.07 -20.03
N LYS A 31 22.93 -1.45 -18.86
CA LYS A 31 23.67 -0.26 -18.47
C LYS A 31 25.10 -0.61 -18.02
N SER A 32 25.24 -1.64 -17.19
CA SER A 32 26.53 -2.18 -16.74
C SER A 32 26.34 -3.60 -16.19
N ARG A 33 27.42 -4.39 -16.19
CA ARG A 33 27.46 -5.70 -15.52
C ARG A 33 27.77 -5.57 -14.02
N ILE A 34 28.28 -4.42 -13.60
CA ILE A 34 28.80 -4.18 -12.26
C ILE A 34 27.82 -3.30 -11.48
N TYR A 35 27.70 -3.62 -10.19
CA TYR A 35 26.95 -2.84 -9.21
C TYR A 35 27.95 -1.98 -8.42
N PRO A 36 27.68 -0.69 -8.16
CA PRO A 36 26.37 -0.03 -8.30
C PRO A 36 26.12 0.69 -9.64
N GLU A 37 26.98 0.61 -10.65
CA GLU A 37 26.79 1.41 -11.89
C GLU A 37 25.49 1.06 -12.63
N ASN A 38 25.04 -0.20 -12.52
CA ASN A 38 23.77 -0.67 -13.08
C ASN A 38 22.54 -0.49 -12.18
N PHE A 39 22.68 0.18 -11.03
CA PHE A 39 21.55 0.43 -10.15
C PHE A 39 20.52 1.36 -10.82
N VAL A 40 19.24 0.99 -10.69
CA VAL A 40 18.10 1.79 -11.17
C VAL A 40 17.31 2.36 -9.99
N SER A 41 16.78 1.49 -9.15
CA SER A 41 15.94 1.90 -8.02
C SER A 41 15.76 0.78 -7.01
N MET A 42 15.29 1.12 -5.81
CA MET A 42 14.79 0.13 -4.85
C MET A 42 13.39 -0.32 -5.22
N LEU A 43 13.13 -1.63 -5.19
CA LEU A 43 11.79 -2.17 -5.30
C LEU A 43 11.04 -1.92 -3.98
N PRO A 44 9.99 -1.08 -3.97
CA PRO A 44 9.22 -0.81 -2.76
C PRO A 44 8.44 -2.05 -2.34
N MET A 45 8.16 -2.15 -1.04
CA MET A 45 7.38 -3.28 -0.48
C MET A 45 5.91 -3.24 -0.92
N LYS A 46 5.38 -2.05 -1.19
CA LYS A 46 3.99 -1.79 -1.59
C LYS A 46 4.00 -0.83 -2.77
N LEU A 47 3.20 -1.11 -3.79
CA LEU A 47 3.08 -0.30 -5.01
C LEU A 47 1.78 0.51 -5.07
N TYR A 48 1.15 0.79 -3.92
CA TYR A 48 -0.14 1.49 -3.89
C TYR A 48 -0.05 2.88 -4.54
N SER A 49 -1.07 3.18 -5.35
CA SER A 49 -1.29 4.46 -6.04
C SER A 49 -1.52 5.64 -5.09
N ASP A 50 -1.88 5.37 -3.84
CA ASP A 50 -2.36 6.40 -2.91
C ASP A 50 -1.22 7.10 -2.16
N MET A 51 0.03 6.78 -2.49
CA MET A 51 1.17 7.51 -1.93
C MET A 51 1.24 8.90 -2.57
N LYS A 52 1.21 9.92 -1.71
CA LYS A 52 1.33 11.35 -2.07
C LYS A 52 2.61 11.65 -2.87
N ILE A 53 3.61 10.78 -2.79
CA ILE A 53 4.88 10.87 -3.51
C ILE A 53 5.14 9.52 -4.19
N PRO A 54 5.30 9.48 -5.53
CA PRO A 54 5.63 8.25 -6.24
C PRO A 54 7.05 7.79 -5.87
N SER A 55 7.23 6.49 -5.64
CA SER A 55 8.57 5.92 -5.43
C SER A 55 9.44 6.07 -6.68
N ALA A 56 10.78 6.11 -6.53
CA ALA A 56 11.69 6.15 -7.67
C ALA A 56 11.43 5.03 -8.70
N PHE A 57 11.07 3.83 -8.21
CA PHE A 57 10.63 2.72 -9.04
C PHE A 57 9.35 3.04 -9.83
N ALA A 58 8.33 3.58 -9.17
CA ALA A 58 7.09 3.98 -9.82
C ALA A 58 7.30 5.11 -10.83
N THR A 59 8.17 6.08 -10.53
CA THR A 59 8.55 7.15 -11.46
C THR A 59 9.25 6.59 -12.70
N PHE A 60 10.16 5.62 -12.54
CA PHE A 60 10.90 5.04 -13.66
C PHE A 60 10.04 4.13 -14.55
N PHE A 61 9.23 3.25 -13.95
CA PHE A 61 8.42 2.27 -14.69
C PHE A 61 6.99 2.73 -15.01
N GLY A 62 6.53 3.83 -14.40
CA GLY A 62 5.20 4.41 -14.59
C GLY A 62 4.07 3.39 -14.44
N ASN A 63 3.18 3.37 -15.43
CA ASN A 63 2.02 2.46 -15.49
C ASN A 63 2.39 0.98 -15.58
N LYS A 64 3.64 0.66 -15.93
CA LYS A 64 4.13 -0.72 -16.01
C LYS A 64 4.73 -1.22 -14.69
N SER A 65 4.87 -0.34 -13.69
CA SER A 65 5.50 -0.64 -12.39
C SER A 65 5.00 -1.94 -11.76
N LEU A 66 3.68 -2.14 -11.63
CA LEU A 66 3.11 -3.36 -11.06
C LEU A 66 3.48 -4.62 -11.86
N LYS A 67 3.35 -4.56 -13.19
CA LYS A 67 3.68 -5.68 -14.09
C LYS A 67 5.18 -6.01 -14.01
N THR A 68 6.03 -4.98 -14.02
CA THR A 68 7.47 -5.12 -13.91
C THR A 68 7.87 -5.71 -12.57
N ALA A 69 7.32 -5.20 -11.46
CA ALA A 69 7.62 -5.70 -10.12
C ALA A 69 7.25 -7.17 -9.96
N ARG A 70 6.06 -7.56 -10.45
CA ARG A 70 5.64 -8.97 -10.46
C ARG A 70 6.61 -9.81 -11.28
N GLY A 71 6.96 -9.37 -12.49
CA GLY A 71 7.93 -10.07 -13.33
C GLY A 71 9.29 -10.25 -12.65
N LEU A 72 9.84 -9.20 -12.04
CA LEU A 72 11.11 -9.24 -11.32
C LEU A 72 11.08 -10.22 -10.14
N LEU A 73 10.02 -10.20 -9.34
CA LEU A 73 9.86 -11.09 -8.19
C LEU A 73 9.66 -12.54 -8.64
N THR A 74 8.85 -12.80 -9.66
CA THR A 74 8.63 -14.15 -10.20
C THR A 74 9.91 -14.75 -10.78
N GLU A 75 10.69 -13.97 -11.53
CA GLU A 75 11.98 -14.45 -12.06
C GLU A 75 13.02 -14.66 -10.95
N ALA A 76 13.07 -13.78 -9.95
CA ALA A 76 13.93 -13.97 -8.78
C ALA A 76 13.56 -15.25 -8.01
N LEU A 77 12.25 -15.53 -7.84
CA LEU A 77 11.77 -16.73 -7.13
C LEU A 77 12.23 -18.03 -7.79
N LYS A 78 12.27 -18.06 -9.13
CA LYS A 78 12.72 -19.23 -9.89
C LYS A 78 14.21 -19.51 -9.73
N LYS A 79 15.02 -18.45 -9.62
CA LYS A 79 16.49 -18.53 -9.52
C LYS A 79 16.99 -18.72 -8.10
N GLU A 80 16.23 -18.29 -7.10
CA GLU A 80 16.66 -18.32 -5.71
C GLU A 80 16.71 -19.75 -5.17
N HIS A 81 17.64 -20.01 -4.25
CA HIS A 81 17.77 -21.29 -3.56
C HIS A 81 17.60 -21.17 -2.05
N CYS A 82 17.88 -19.98 -1.47
CA CYS A 82 17.72 -19.74 -0.04
C CYS A 82 16.23 -19.72 0.35
N SER A 83 15.83 -20.62 1.26
CA SER A 83 14.46 -20.73 1.76
C SER A 83 13.96 -19.43 2.39
N GLY A 84 14.83 -18.73 3.12
CA GLY A 84 14.57 -17.40 3.65
C GLY A 84 14.16 -16.47 2.51
N ILE A 85 15.08 -16.19 1.59
CA ILE A 85 14.87 -15.24 0.49
C ILE A 85 13.59 -15.56 -0.31
N LYS A 86 13.32 -16.83 -0.60
CA LYS A 86 12.07 -17.27 -1.25
C LYS A 86 10.83 -16.84 -0.49
N ALA A 87 10.78 -17.07 0.82
CA ALA A 87 9.61 -16.75 1.63
C ALA A 87 9.25 -15.25 1.61
N GLU A 88 10.24 -14.34 1.57
CA GLU A 88 9.94 -12.91 1.39
C GLU A 88 9.56 -12.55 -0.02
N ILE A 89 10.18 -13.16 -1.03
CA ILE A 89 9.77 -12.93 -2.42
C ILE A 89 8.29 -13.30 -2.57
N GLU A 90 7.88 -14.46 -2.05
CA GLU A 90 6.48 -14.91 -2.01
C GLU A 90 5.61 -13.95 -1.19
N ARG A 91 6.06 -13.56 0.01
CA ARG A 91 5.35 -12.57 0.83
C ARG A 91 5.11 -11.26 0.08
N ARG A 92 6.11 -10.76 -0.65
CA ARG A 92 6.00 -9.54 -1.46
C ARG A 92 5.10 -9.73 -2.66
N LEU A 93 5.14 -10.88 -3.34
CA LEU A 93 4.20 -11.21 -4.42
C LEU A 93 2.75 -11.14 -3.93
N ASN A 94 2.47 -11.72 -2.75
CA ASN A 94 1.14 -11.67 -2.15
C ASN A 94 0.68 -10.24 -1.81
N LEU A 95 1.61 -9.33 -1.47
CA LEU A 95 1.29 -7.91 -1.25
C LEU A 95 0.98 -7.14 -2.54
N LEU A 96 1.38 -7.67 -3.70
CA LEU A 96 1.04 -7.10 -5.01
C LEU A 96 -0.29 -7.62 -5.56
N GLU A 97 -0.91 -8.59 -4.88
CA GLU A 97 -2.25 -9.04 -5.24
C GLU A 97 -3.29 -8.00 -4.83
N PRO A 98 -4.32 -7.77 -5.65
CA PRO A 98 -5.39 -6.85 -5.29
C PRO A 98 -6.05 -7.29 -3.98
N ASN A 99 -6.32 -6.32 -3.10
CA ASN A 99 -7.04 -6.58 -1.86
C ASN A 99 -8.37 -7.27 -2.18
N PRO A 100 -8.67 -8.44 -1.61
CA PRO A 100 -9.90 -9.16 -1.91
C PRO A 100 -11.10 -8.30 -1.50
N VAL A 101 -12.04 -8.15 -2.43
CA VAL A 101 -13.34 -7.54 -2.15
C VAL A 101 -14.15 -8.54 -1.34
N ILE A 102 -14.60 -8.13 -0.16
CA ILE A 102 -15.46 -8.93 0.70
C ILE A 102 -16.86 -8.32 0.78
N HIS A 103 -17.84 -9.16 1.08
CA HIS A 103 -19.22 -8.73 1.29
C HIS A 103 -19.51 -8.73 2.78
N ILE A 104 -19.85 -7.58 3.34
CA ILE A 104 -20.23 -7.46 4.76
C ILE A 104 -21.65 -6.96 4.91
N ARG A 105 -22.29 -7.30 6.04
CA ARG A 105 -23.67 -6.92 6.33
C ARG A 105 -23.73 -5.54 6.98
N CYS A 106 -24.52 -4.63 6.39
CA CYS A 106 -24.78 -3.32 6.96
C CYS A 106 -25.52 -3.42 8.30
N ARG A 107 -25.07 -2.67 9.32
CA ARG A 107 -25.72 -2.64 10.64
C ARG A 107 -27.11 -2.00 10.62
N VAL A 108 -27.35 -1.08 9.69
CA VAL A 108 -28.59 -0.28 9.61
C VAL A 108 -29.64 -0.98 8.74
N CYS A 109 -29.39 -1.10 7.44
CA CYS A 109 -30.35 -1.67 6.50
C CYS A 109 -30.27 -3.20 6.35
N ARG A 110 -29.32 -3.85 7.03
CA ARG A 110 -29.10 -5.31 7.01
C ARG A 110 -28.74 -5.93 5.65
N LYS A 111 -28.59 -5.12 4.59
CA LYS A 111 -28.14 -5.54 3.26
C LYS A 111 -26.63 -5.79 3.22
N PHE A 112 -26.19 -6.68 2.33
CA PHE A 112 -24.77 -6.90 2.07
C PHE A 112 -24.23 -5.84 1.12
N PHE A 113 -22.98 -5.41 1.34
CA PHE A 113 -22.28 -4.49 0.45
C PHE A 113 -20.81 -4.88 0.31
N LYS A 114 -20.22 -4.50 -0.83
CA LYS A 114 -18.82 -4.77 -1.18
C LYS A 114 -17.92 -3.77 -0.46
N THR A 115 -16.82 -4.25 0.10
CA THR A 115 -15.79 -3.43 0.74
C THR A 115 -14.43 -4.15 0.69
N SER A 116 -13.33 -3.42 0.88
CA SER A 116 -12.03 -4.05 1.08
C SER A 116 -11.92 -4.66 2.49
N LYS A 117 -11.04 -5.66 2.67
CA LYS A 117 -10.79 -6.27 3.99
C LYS A 117 -10.34 -5.26 5.05
N GLU A 118 -9.59 -4.24 4.64
CA GLU A 118 -9.11 -3.17 5.53
C GLU A 118 -10.24 -2.24 5.95
N GLU A 119 -11.11 -1.84 5.02
CA GLU A 119 -12.28 -1.00 5.30
C GLU A 119 -13.36 -1.73 6.08
N ALA A 120 -13.53 -3.05 5.88
CA ALA A 120 -14.51 -3.83 6.61
C ALA A 120 -14.38 -3.76 8.14
N ARG A 121 -13.15 -3.56 8.64
CA ARG A 121 -12.90 -3.35 10.07
C ARG A 121 -13.42 -1.99 10.56
N LYS A 122 -13.38 -0.98 9.68
CA LYS A 122 -13.74 0.41 9.98
C LYS A 122 -15.21 0.71 9.67
N GLN A 123 -15.75 0.18 8.58
CA GLN A 123 -17.05 0.51 8.04
C GLN A 123 -18.04 -0.63 8.28
N LYS A 124 -18.98 -0.43 9.20
CA LYS A 124 -20.09 -1.37 9.47
C LYS A 124 -21.42 -0.94 8.82
N VAL A 125 -21.41 0.16 8.08
CA VAL A 125 -22.61 0.80 7.52
C VAL A 125 -22.38 1.01 6.02
N CYS A 126 -23.34 0.59 5.20
CA CYS A 126 -23.22 0.72 3.75
C CYS A 126 -23.18 2.19 3.30
N PRO A 127 -22.59 2.50 2.12
CA PRO A 127 -22.49 3.86 1.61
C PRO A 127 -23.84 4.59 1.51
N GLU A 128 -24.92 3.89 1.16
CA GLU A 128 -26.27 4.47 1.11
C GLU A 128 -26.76 4.94 2.47
N CYS A 129 -26.56 4.13 3.53
CA CYS A 129 -26.95 4.50 4.88
C CYS A 129 -26.04 5.59 5.44
N MET A 130 -24.74 5.57 5.13
CA MET A 130 -23.78 6.59 5.54
C MET A 130 -24.17 7.97 5.02
N LYS A 131 -24.49 8.08 3.73
CA LYS A 131 -25.00 9.32 3.10
C LYS A 131 -26.28 9.87 3.75
N ARG A 132 -27.10 9.03 4.39
CA ARG A 132 -28.32 9.47 5.11
C ARG A 132 -27.99 10.08 6.47
N PHE A 133 -26.90 9.66 7.11
CA PHE A 133 -26.44 10.27 8.37
C PHE A 133 -25.76 11.62 8.09
N ASP A 134 -24.90 11.69 7.08
CA ASP A 134 -24.23 12.95 6.71
C ASP A 134 -25.22 14.06 6.34
N ARG A 135 -26.37 13.70 5.74
CA ARG A 135 -27.44 14.67 5.42
C ARG A 135 -28.25 15.12 6.63
N LYS A 136 -28.31 14.33 7.71
CA LYS A 136 -29.06 14.70 8.92
C LYS A 136 -28.36 15.77 9.76
N GLU A 137 -27.02 15.82 9.73
CA GLU A 137 -26.25 16.90 10.38
C GLU A 137 -26.45 18.27 9.71
N LEU A 138 -26.86 18.30 8.44
CA LEU A 138 -27.17 19.56 7.73
C LEU A 138 -28.63 20.03 7.92
N THR A 139 -29.53 19.17 8.42
CA THR A 139 -30.95 19.51 8.60
C THR A 139 -31.35 19.82 10.05
N GLU A 140 -30.43 19.71 11.01
CA GLU A 140 -30.68 20.02 12.42
C GLU A 140 -29.64 20.98 13.00
N MET A 141 -29.43 22.13 12.34
CA MET A 141 -29.00 23.33 13.07
C MET A 141 -30.26 24.13 13.41
N PRO A 142 -30.74 24.15 14.67
CA PRO A 142 -31.65 25.19 15.08
C PRO A 142 -30.92 26.52 14.91
N ILE A 143 -31.54 27.42 14.14
CA ILE A 143 -31.15 28.82 14.05
C ILE A 143 -31.35 29.42 15.44
N ALA A 144 -30.34 29.31 16.31
CA ALA A 144 -30.25 30.12 17.51
C ALA A 144 -29.88 31.54 17.09
N LYS A 145 -30.92 32.33 16.80
CA LYS A 145 -30.81 33.78 16.65
C LYS A 145 -30.22 34.38 17.93
N LYS A 146 -29.10 35.10 17.76
CA LYS A 146 -28.65 36.31 18.46
C LYS A 146 -29.11 36.52 19.92
N LYS A 147 -28.13 36.66 20.83
CA LYS A 147 -27.98 37.82 21.73
C LYS A 147 -26.56 37.83 22.33
N TYR A 148 -25.61 38.42 21.62
CA TYR A 148 -24.48 39.10 22.27
C TYR A 148 -24.72 40.58 22.08
N GLN A 149 -25.30 41.19 23.10
CA GLN A 149 -25.31 42.62 23.29
C GLN A 149 -24.15 42.90 24.25
N GLY A 150 -23.14 43.59 23.75
CA GLY A 150 -22.00 44.02 24.56
C GLY A 150 -22.43 44.99 25.64
N PHE A 151 -21.70 44.97 26.75
CA PHE A 151 -21.60 46.10 27.66
C PHE A 151 -20.22 46.04 28.31
N TRP A 152 -19.33 46.90 27.83
CA TRP A 152 -18.22 47.43 28.62
C TRP A 152 -18.76 48.71 29.24
N ASP A 153 -18.78 48.75 30.57
CA ASP A 153 -18.33 49.84 31.46
C ASP A 153 -18.70 49.50 32.90
#